data_AF-A0A421CL21-F1
#
_entry.id   AF-A0A421CL21-F1
#
_cell.length_a   1.000
_cell.length_b   1.000
_cell.length_c   1.000
_cell.angle_alpha   90.00
_cell.angle_beta   90.00
_cell.angle_gamma   90.00
#
_symmetry.space_group_name_H-M   'P 1'
#
loop_
_entity.id
_entity.type
_entity.pdbx_description
1 polymer ?
#
loop_
_entity_poly.entity_id
_entity_poly.type
_entity_poly.pdbx_seq_one_letter_code
_entity_poly.pdbx_strand_id
1 'polypeptide(L)'
;MKVNIEDYYKRTNQNLTPKNIKKEKKSPFTLAEMLYGTFNIVISVIFILLVVIMNTVKPIINDLLNPNFPLETRQIFFLSILMLVLGILFEIYAIEKARLHRYSLIGAISFFFSIFMTIAITYIIIKYSLNWVGIQLFGQTEIGQNKWFYLPSIAYLGYSIFNVYYSFSLMNSQ
;
A
#
# COMPACT_ATOMS: atom_id res chain seq x y z
N MET A 1 -7.77 -66.31 -32.73
CA MET A 1 -8.03 -64.89 -33.05
C MET A 1 -6.70 -64.15 -32.91
N LYS A 2 -6.05 -63.74 -34.02
CA LYS A 2 -4.78 -63.01 -33.98
C LYS A 2 -5.08 -61.55 -33.68
N VAL A 3 -4.76 -61.10 -32.47
CA VAL A 3 -4.88 -59.69 -32.10
C VAL A 3 -3.77 -58.93 -32.83
N ASN A 4 -4.17 -57.99 -33.70
CA ASN A 4 -3.21 -57.15 -34.40
C ASN A 4 -2.69 -56.07 -33.44
N ILE A 5 -1.41 -56.18 -33.09
CA ILE A 5 -0.73 -55.28 -32.13
C ILE A 5 -0.60 -53.87 -32.72
N GLU A 6 -0.63 -53.73 -34.04
CA GLU A 6 -0.58 -52.44 -34.74
C GLU A 6 -1.77 -51.54 -34.40
N ASP A 7 -2.94 -52.10 -34.14
CA ASP A 7 -4.13 -51.32 -33.73
C ASP A 7 -3.99 -50.73 -32.32
N TYR A 8 -3.21 -51.39 -31.45
CA TYR A 8 -2.92 -50.90 -30.10
C TYR A 8 -2.01 -49.66 -30.11
N TYR A 9 -1.03 -49.64 -31.02
CA TYR A 9 -0.14 -48.49 -31.20
C TYR A 9 -0.81 -47.35 -31.99
N LYS A 10 -1.74 -47.66 -32.90
CA LYS A 10 -2.47 -46.63 -33.67
C LYS A 10 -3.39 -45.77 -32.79
N ARG A 11 -4.01 -46.36 -31.76
CA ARG A 11 -4.83 -45.61 -30.78
C ARG A 11 -4.00 -44.77 -29.80
N THR A 12 -2.81 -45.25 -29.44
CA THR A 12 -1.98 -44.57 -28.42
C THR A 12 -1.27 -43.34 -28.98
N ASN A 13 -0.98 -43.32 -30.30
CA ASN A 13 -0.26 -42.22 -30.95
C ASN A 13 -1.14 -41.09 -31.49
N GLN A 14 -2.48 -41.16 -31.37
CA GLN A 14 -3.38 -40.10 -31.88
C GLN A 14 -3.66 -38.97 -30.89
N ASN A 15 -3.24 -39.07 -29.62
CA ASN A 15 -3.67 -38.15 -28.56
C ASN A 15 -2.55 -37.48 -27.75
N LEU A 16 -1.37 -37.26 -28.35
CA LEU A 16 -0.31 -36.49 -27.71
C LEU A 16 0.32 -35.51 -28.70
N THR A 17 -0.50 -34.64 -29.29
CA THR A 17 0.03 -33.31 -29.61
C THR A 17 0.33 -32.65 -28.26
N PRO A 18 1.60 -32.31 -27.96
CA PRO A 18 1.87 -31.49 -26.78
C PRO A 18 1.09 -30.21 -27.01
N LYS A 19 0.02 -30.02 -26.21
CA LYS A 19 -0.72 -28.76 -26.17
C LYS A 19 0.37 -27.72 -25.93
N ASN A 20 0.68 -26.92 -26.95
CA ASN A 20 1.68 -25.87 -26.85
C ASN A 20 1.25 -25.02 -25.66
N ILE A 21 1.84 -25.27 -24.50
CA ILE A 21 1.75 -24.39 -23.35
C ILE A 21 2.52 -23.18 -23.85
N LYS A 22 1.81 -22.26 -24.52
CA LYS A 22 2.32 -20.92 -24.76
C LYS A 22 2.81 -20.48 -23.39
N LYS A 23 4.12 -20.40 -23.21
CA LYS A 23 4.69 -19.73 -22.06
C LYS A 23 4.16 -18.30 -22.19
N GLU A 24 3.07 -18.01 -21.48
CA GLU A 24 2.58 -16.65 -21.35
C GLU A 24 3.78 -15.87 -20.86
N LYS A 25 4.17 -14.90 -21.68
CA LYS A 25 5.31 -14.04 -21.43
C LYS A 25 4.99 -13.37 -20.10
N LYS A 26 5.66 -13.77 -19.01
CA LYS A 26 5.48 -13.16 -17.69
C LYS A 26 5.55 -11.66 -17.90
N SER A 27 4.44 -10.98 -17.63
CA SER A 27 4.33 -9.53 -17.83
C SER A 27 5.50 -8.87 -17.09
N PRO A 28 6.27 -7.98 -17.74
CA PRO A 28 7.42 -7.33 -17.11
C PRO A 28 7.05 -6.37 -15.97
N PHE A 29 5.76 -6.25 -15.61
CA PHE A 29 5.23 -5.32 -14.60
C PHE A 29 4.74 -6.04 -13.34
N THR A 30 5.63 -6.76 -12.65
CA THR A 30 5.37 -7.25 -11.28
C THR A 30 6.36 -6.69 -10.27
N LEU A 31 7.55 -6.29 -10.73
CA LEU A 31 8.62 -5.84 -9.85
C LEU A 31 8.39 -4.41 -9.33
N ALA A 32 7.81 -3.52 -10.14
CA ALA A 32 7.51 -2.16 -9.72
C ALA A 32 6.45 -2.13 -8.62
N GLU A 33 5.37 -2.90 -8.78
CA GLU A 33 4.30 -3.03 -7.80
C GLU A 33 4.80 -3.66 -6.49
N MET A 34 5.66 -4.68 -6.57
CA MET A 34 6.32 -5.25 -5.38
C MET A 34 7.19 -4.22 -4.67
N LEU A 35 8.10 -3.55 -5.38
CA LEU A 35 8.99 -2.56 -4.77
C LEU A 35 8.20 -1.41 -4.14
N TYR A 36 7.15 -0.95 -4.82
CA TYR A 36 6.28 0.10 -4.30
C TYR A 36 5.50 -0.37 -3.07
N GLY A 37 4.96 -1.59 -3.09
CA GLY A 37 4.31 -2.22 -1.94
C GLY A 37 5.25 -2.31 -0.74
N THR A 38 6.43 -2.90 -0.93
CA THR A 38 7.47 -3.04 0.10
C THR A 38 7.91 -1.67 0.64
N PHE A 39 8.10 -0.66 -0.20
CA PHE A 39 8.45 0.70 0.26
C PHE A 39 7.39 1.28 1.19
N ASN A 40 6.11 1.14 0.85
CA ASN A 40 5.00 1.57 1.70
C ASN A 40 4.94 0.81 3.03
N ILE A 41 5.19 -0.52 3.01
CA ILE A 41 5.27 -1.34 4.22
C ILE A 41 6.42 -0.87 5.12
N VAL A 42 7.62 -0.69 4.56
CA VAL A 42 8.79 -0.26 5.34
C VAL A 42 8.56 1.11 5.98
N ILE A 43 8.08 2.09 5.21
CA ILE A 43 7.81 3.44 5.73
C ILE A 43 6.73 3.42 6.80
N SER A 44 5.64 2.68 6.59
CA SER A 44 4.57 2.60 7.59
C SER A 44 5.05 1.94 8.88
N VAL A 45 5.87 0.89 8.81
CA VAL A 45 6.49 0.26 9.98
C VAL A 45 7.40 1.25 10.71
N ILE A 46 8.22 2.03 9.99
CA ILE A 46 9.06 3.08 10.61
C ILE A 46 8.20 4.10 11.35
N PHE A 47 7.12 4.60 10.74
CA PHE A 47 6.24 5.56 11.41
C PHE A 47 5.52 4.95 12.61
N ILE A 48 5.05 3.70 12.53
CA ILE A 48 4.45 2.99 13.67
C ILE A 48 5.46 2.87 14.81
N LEU A 49 6.71 2.51 14.52
CA LEU A 49 7.78 2.43 15.53
C LEU A 49 8.04 3.80 16.16
N LEU A 50 8.11 4.87 15.36
CA LEU A 50 8.26 6.23 15.87
C LEU A 50 7.09 6.61 16.80
N VAL A 51 5.86 6.31 16.42
CA VAL A 51 4.67 6.55 17.26
C VAL A 51 4.79 5.80 18.60
N VAL A 52 5.18 4.53 18.58
CA VAL A 52 5.34 3.73 19.80
C VAL A 52 6.42 4.32 20.71
N ILE A 53 7.57 4.71 20.15
CA ILE A 53 8.65 5.37 20.90
C ILE A 53 8.14 6.68 21.51
N MET A 54 7.50 7.55 20.71
CA MET A 54 6.99 8.84 21.17
C MET A 54 5.97 8.68 22.31
N ASN A 55 5.06 7.70 22.21
CA ASN A 55 4.08 7.44 23.27
C ASN A 55 4.72 6.88 24.54
N THR A 56 5.80 6.11 24.41
CA THR A 56 6.57 5.60 25.56
C THR A 56 7.33 6.71 26.27
N VAL A 57 7.84 7.69 25.51
CA VAL A 57 8.60 8.84 26.03
C VAL A 57 7.68 9.99 26.50
N LYS A 58 6.39 9.98 26.10
CA LYS A 58 5.39 11.01 26.46
C LYS A 58 5.38 11.36 27.96
N PRO A 59 5.37 10.40 28.91
CA PRO A 59 5.38 10.74 30.35
C PRO A 59 6.61 11.55 30.74
N ILE A 60 7.79 11.18 30.23
CA ILE A 60 9.06 11.87 30.50
C ILE A 60 8.99 13.31 29.96
N ILE A 61 8.45 13.50 28.75
CA ILE A 61 8.27 14.84 28.16
C ILE A 61 7.30 15.68 29.00
N ASN A 62 6.22 15.07 29.47
CA ASN A 62 5.22 15.74 30.29
C ASN A 62 5.82 16.19 31.63
N ASP A 63 6.67 15.37 32.24
CA ASP A 63 7.35 15.70 33.49
C ASP A 63 8.41 16.80 33.31
N LEU A 64 9.08 16.84 32.14
CA LEU A 64 10.16 17.80 31.87
C LEU A 64 9.66 19.16 31.35
N LEU A 65 8.62 19.18 30.52
CA LEU A 65 8.15 20.40 29.84
C LEU A 65 6.84 20.91 30.45
N ASN A 66 5.79 20.10 30.38
CA ASN A 66 4.45 20.47 30.84
C ASN A 66 3.60 19.20 31.00
N PRO A 67 2.93 18.98 32.16
CA PRO A 67 2.07 17.82 32.40
C PRO A 67 0.99 17.60 31.32
N ASN A 68 0.57 18.67 30.63
CA ASN A 68 -0.42 18.66 29.56
C ASN A 68 0.20 18.84 28.16
N PHE A 69 1.45 18.45 27.96
CA PHE A 69 2.08 18.57 26.65
C PHE A 69 1.32 17.74 25.60
N PRO A 70 0.91 18.33 24.47
CA PRO A 70 -0.16 17.82 23.62
C PRO A 70 0.27 16.72 22.65
N LEU A 71 1.31 15.93 22.97
CA LEU A 71 1.89 14.92 22.09
C LEU A 71 0.87 13.84 21.68
N GLU A 72 0.13 14.08 20.61
CA GLU A 72 -0.98 13.27 20.12
C GLU A 72 -0.56 12.59 18.81
N THR A 73 -0.34 11.28 18.84
CA THR A 73 0.21 10.53 17.69
C THR A 73 -0.84 9.73 16.92
N ARG A 74 -2.12 9.83 17.32
CA ARG A 74 -3.21 8.97 16.83
C ARG A 74 -3.42 9.06 15.32
N GLN A 75 -3.36 10.26 14.75
CA GLN A 75 -3.59 10.49 13.33
C GLN A 75 -2.42 10.00 12.50
N ILE A 76 -1.19 10.21 12.97
CA ILE A 76 0.03 9.66 12.36
C ILE A 76 -0.06 8.12 12.34
N PHE A 77 -0.44 7.52 13.46
CA PHE A 77 -0.64 6.07 13.56
C PHE A 77 -1.70 5.56 12.58
N PHE A 78 -2.86 6.22 12.54
CA PHE A 78 -3.94 5.86 11.63
C PHE A 78 -3.51 5.94 10.15
N LEU A 79 -2.85 7.02 9.73
CA LEU A 79 -2.34 7.15 8.36
C LEU A 79 -1.27 6.09 8.04
N SER A 80 -0.43 5.74 9.01
CA SER A 80 0.57 4.68 8.86
C SER A 80 -0.08 3.32 8.62
N ILE A 81 -1.17 3.00 9.33
CA ILE A 81 -1.95 1.78 9.07
C ILE A 81 -2.53 1.80 7.66
N LEU A 82 -3.08 2.93 7.20
CA LEU A 82 -3.59 3.01 5.84
C LEU A 82 -2.47 2.75 4.81
N MET A 83 -1.30 3.33 5.00
CA MET A 83 -0.14 3.09 4.13
C MET A 83 0.31 1.62 4.15
N LEU A 84 0.30 0.99 5.32
CA LEU A 84 0.63 -0.44 5.48
C LEU A 84 -0.33 -1.32 4.68
N VAL A 85 -1.64 -1.09 4.84
CA VAL A 85 -2.68 -1.85 4.13
C VAL A 85 -2.54 -1.66 2.62
N LEU A 86 -2.31 -0.42 2.16
CA LEU A 86 -2.08 -0.16 0.74
C LEU A 86 -0.83 -0.89 0.21
N GLY A 87 0.26 -0.89 0.98
CA GLY A 87 1.48 -1.61 0.63
C GLY A 87 1.24 -3.12 0.46
N ILE A 88 0.51 -3.73 1.39
CA ILE A 88 0.10 -5.14 1.32
C ILE A 88 -0.77 -5.40 0.08
N LEU A 89 -1.71 -4.52 -0.23
CA LEU A 89 -2.56 -4.65 -1.42
C LEU A 89 -1.73 -4.63 -2.71
N PHE A 90 -0.69 -3.80 -2.81
CA PHE A 90 0.20 -3.81 -3.98
C PHE A 90 1.05 -5.08 -4.09
N GLU A 91 1.53 -5.63 -2.97
CA GLU A 91 2.24 -6.91 -3.00
C GLU A 91 1.31 -8.06 -3.41
N ILE A 92 0.08 -8.11 -2.88
CA ILE A 92 -0.94 -9.09 -3.30
C ILE A 92 -1.24 -8.92 -4.79
N TYR A 93 -1.45 -7.69 -5.27
CA TYR A 93 -1.69 -7.40 -6.68
C TYR A 93 -0.57 -7.95 -7.56
N ALA A 94 0.69 -7.72 -7.19
CA ALA A 94 1.84 -8.19 -7.95
C ALA A 94 1.92 -9.72 -8.02
N ILE A 95 1.65 -10.40 -6.90
CA ILE A 95 1.60 -11.87 -6.82
C ILE A 95 0.48 -12.43 -7.70
N GLU A 96 -0.71 -11.86 -7.60
CA GLU A 96 -1.90 -12.28 -8.36
C GLU A 96 -1.73 -12.01 -9.87
N LYS A 97 -1.09 -10.89 -10.23
CA LYS A 97 -0.75 -10.57 -11.63
C LYS A 97 0.30 -11.54 -12.18
N ALA A 98 1.32 -11.91 -11.39
CA ALA A 98 2.30 -12.92 -11.78
C ALA A 98 1.67 -14.31 -12.02
N ARG A 99 0.55 -14.59 -11.36
CA ARG A 99 -0.24 -15.82 -11.49
C ARG A 99 -1.35 -15.71 -12.55
N LEU A 100 -1.53 -14.55 -13.19
CA LEU A 100 -2.62 -14.24 -14.11
C LEU A 100 -4.00 -14.57 -13.52
N HIS A 101 -4.13 -14.40 -12.20
CA HIS A 101 -5.32 -14.75 -11.45
C HIS A 101 -5.86 -13.50 -10.76
N ARG A 102 -7.15 -13.17 -10.96
CA ARG A 102 -7.93 -12.16 -10.20
C ARG A 102 -7.26 -10.80 -9.92
N TYR A 103 -6.18 -10.43 -10.60
CA TYR A 103 -5.42 -9.22 -10.32
C TYR A 103 -6.24 -7.93 -10.58
N SER A 104 -7.14 -7.96 -11.56
CA SER A 104 -8.08 -6.85 -11.80
C SER A 104 -8.97 -6.56 -10.58
N LEU A 105 -9.42 -7.58 -9.85
CA LEU A 105 -10.19 -7.40 -8.61
C LEU A 105 -9.34 -6.74 -7.52
N ILE A 106 -8.10 -7.17 -7.35
CA ILE A 106 -7.19 -6.55 -6.38
C ILE A 106 -6.89 -5.10 -6.78
N GLY A 107 -6.69 -4.82 -8.07
CA GLY A 107 -6.51 -3.46 -8.58
C GLY A 107 -7.71 -2.56 -8.27
N ALA A 108 -8.93 -3.07 -8.43
CA ALA A 108 -10.16 -2.36 -8.06
C ALA A 108 -10.24 -2.09 -6.54
N ILE A 109 -9.89 -3.07 -5.70
CA ILE A 109 -9.84 -2.90 -4.25
C ILE A 109 -8.82 -1.80 -3.87
N SER A 110 -7.61 -1.86 -4.43
CA SER A 110 -6.57 -0.84 -4.22
C SER A 110 -7.03 0.55 -4.66
N PHE A 111 -7.79 0.65 -5.75
CA PHE A 111 -8.33 1.91 -6.23
C PHE A 111 -9.34 2.53 -5.26
N PHE A 112 -10.36 1.77 -4.82
CA PHE A 112 -11.32 2.27 -3.83
C PHE A 112 -10.66 2.58 -2.49
N PHE A 113 -9.70 1.77 -2.07
CA PHE A 113 -8.91 2.03 -0.86
C PHE A 113 -8.09 3.33 -0.97
N SER A 114 -7.52 3.60 -2.14
CA SER A 114 -6.78 4.85 -2.39
C SER A 114 -7.68 6.08 -2.37
N ILE A 115 -8.92 5.98 -2.87
CA ILE A 115 -9.93 7.05 -2.75
C ILE A 115 -10.26 7.29 -1.28
N PHE A 116 -10.53 6.22 -0.53
CA PHE A 116 -10.80 6.30 0.91
C PHE A 116 -9.64 6.98 1.66
N MET A 117 -8.40 6.58 1.37
CA MET A 117 -7.20 7.19 1.97
C MET A 117 -7.11 8.70 1.65
N THR A 118 -7.40 9.10 0.40
CA THR A 118 -7.42 10.51 0.00
C THR A 118 -8.45 11.32 0.79
N ILE A 119 -9.66 10.77 0.96
CA ILE A 119 -10.72 11.40 1.75
C ILE A 119 -10.29 11.52 3.22
N ALA A 120 -9.68 10.47 3.76
CA ALA A 120 -9.22 10.45 5.15
C ALA A 120 -8.12 11.49 5.42
N ILE A 121 -7.11 11.59 4.53
CA ILE A 121 -6.05 12.60 4.61
C ILE A 121 -6.64 14.01 4.51
N THR A 122 -7.51 14.24 3.52
CA THR A 122 -8.18 15.54 3.33
C THR A 122 -8.98 15.94 4.57
N TYR A 123 -9.72 14.99 5.16
CA TYR A 123 -10.48 15.22 6.40
C TYR A 123 -9.56 15.62 7.57
N ILE A 124 -8.43 14.93 7.75
CA ILE A 124 -7.46 15.26 8.80
C ILE A 124 -6.94 16.69 8.61
N ILE A 125 -6.55 17.05 7.38
CA ILE A 125 -6.04 18.39 7.07
C ILE A 125 -7.09 19.47 7.30
N ILE A 126 -8.34 19.25 6.88
CA ILE A 126 -9.43 20.22 7.10
C ILE A 126 -9.69 20.39 8.60
N LYS A 127 -9.73 19.29 9.36
CA LYS A 127 -10.07 19.30 10.78
C LYS A 127 -8.97 19.86 11.67
N TYR A 128 -7.71 19.57 11.37
CA TYR A 128 -6.56 19.89 12.21
C TYR A 128 -5.61 20.92 11.60
N SER A 129 -5.96 21.49 10.44
CA SER A 129 -5.20 22.44 9.62
C SER A 129 -3.97 21.88 8.90
N LEU A 130 -3.31 22.70 8.06
CA LEU A 130 -2.20 22.27 7.21
C LEU A 130 -0.94 21.87 7.97
N ASN A 131 -0.72 22.39 9.17
CA ASN A 131 0.36 22.03 10.08
C ASN A 131 -0.08 21.00 11.13
N TRP A 132 -1.10 20.18 10.84
CA TRP A 132 -1.65 19.24 11.83
C TRP A 132 -0.60 18.37 12.53
N VAL A 133 0.46 17.95 11.81
CA VAL A 133 1.57 17.17 12.42
C VAL A 133 2.31 18.00 13.47
N GLY A 134 2.62 19.26 13.17
CA GLY A 134 3.27 20.18 14.10
C GLY A 134 2.40 20.46 15.31
N ILE A 135 1.11 20.75 15.09
CA ILE A 135 0.15 20.99 16.18
C ILE A 135 -0.03 19.74 17.06
N GLN A 136 -0.06 18.56 16.46
CA GLN A 136 -0.19 17.31 17.22
C GLN A 136 1.07 16.93 17.99
N LEU A 137 2.25 17.26 17.49
CA LEU A 137 3.49 16.91 18.18
C LEU A 137 3.92 17.97 19.20
N PHE A 138 3.62 19.25 18.94
CA PHE A 138 4.14 20.38 19.70
C PHE A 138 3.07 21.38 20.17
N GLY A 139 1.79 21.15 19.87
CA GLY A 139 0.71 22.03 20.26
C GLY A 139 0.62 23.32 19.44
N GLN A 140 -0.10 24.29 19.98
CA GLN A 140 -0.21 25.65 19.42
C GLN A 140 1.02 26.51 19.72
N THR A 141 2.19 25.89 19.86
CA THR A 141 3.47 26.59 20.08
C THR A 141 4.01 27.16 18.77
N GLU A 142 4.97 28.08 18.84
CA GLU A 142 5.68 28.58 17.65
C GLU A 142 6.31 27.46 16.82
N ILE A 143 6.78 26.40 17.49
CA ILE A 143 7.30 25.20 16.82
C ILE A 143 6.17 24.48 16.09
N GLY A 144 5.06 24.17 16.75
CA GLY A 144 3.94 23.46 16.14
C GLY A 144 3.27 24.24 15.00
N GLN A 145 3.31 25.57 15.05
CA GLN A 145 2.80 26.46 14.02
C GLN A 145 3.79 26.73 12.87
N ASN A 146 5.00 26.18 12.93
CA ASN A 146 6.03 26.43 11.94
C ASN A 146 5.59 25.96 10.53
N LYS A 147 5.88 26.78 9.52
CA LYS A 147 5.59 26.52 8.09
C LYS A 147 6.20 25.21 7.58
N TRP A 148 7.30 24.73 8.18
CA TRP A 148 7.89 23.44 7.83
C TRP A 148 6.91 22.27 8.04
N PHE A 149 5.97 22.40 8.98
CA PHE A 149 4.93 21.38 9.22
C PHE A 149 3.82 21.37 8.17
N TYR A 150 3.88 22.22 7.13
CA TYR A 150 3.00 22.09 5.96
C TYR A 150 3.47 20.98 5.02
N LEU A 151 4.76 20.64 5.03
CA LEU A 151 5.33 19.62 4.14
C LEU A 151 4.67 18.24 4.28
N PRO A 152 4.41 17.71 5.49
CA PRO A 152 3.68 16.46 5.63
C PRO A 152 2.32 16.48 4.93
N SER A 153 1.53 17.55 5.09
CA SER A 153 0.22 17.67 4.45
C SER A 153 0.32 17.65 2.91
N ILE A 154 1.27 18.41 2.37
CA ILE A 154 1.53 18.45 0.91
C ILE A 154 1.97 17.06 0.42
N ALA A 155 2.89 16.41 1.14
CA ALA A 155 3.40 15.09 0.80
C ALA A 155 2.29 14.03 0.84
N TYR A 156 1.46 14.02 1.90
CA TYR A 156 0.34 13.08 2.02
C TYR A 156 -0.71 13.28 0.92
N LEU A 157 -1.04 14.52 0.56
CA LEU A 157 -1.98 14.80 -0.54
C LEU A 157 -1.42 14.37 -1.89
N GLY A 158 -0.17 14.73 -2.19
CA GLY A 158 0.49 14.32 -3.43
C GLY A 158 0.57 12.80 -3.55
N TYR A 159 0.96 12.14 -2.46
CA TYR A 159 1.01 10.69 -2.35
C TYR A 159 -0.37 10.03 -2.55
N SER A 160 -1.43 10.56 -1.93
CA SER A 160 -2.77 9.97 -2.04
C SER A 160 -3.35 10.11 -3.45
N ILE A 161 -3.16 11.27 -4.10
CA ILE A 161 -3.56 11.49 -5.50
C ILE A 161 -2.80 10.55 -6.42
N PHE A 162 -1.48 10.41 -6.22
CA PHE A 162 -0.67 9.45 -6.97
C PHE A 162 -1.22 8.02 -6.83
N ASN A 163 -1.57 7.59 -5.61
CA ASN A 163 -2.10 6.24 -5.37
C ASN A 163 -3.44 5.98 -6.07
N VAL A 164 -4.33 6.98 -6.11
CA VAL A 164 -5.59 6.87 -6.85
C VAL A 164 -5.32 6.65 -8.33
N TYR A 165 -4.46 7.50 -8.93
CA TYR A 165 -4.09 7.37 -10.34
C TYR A 165 -3.39 6.04 -10.64
N TYR A 166 -2.42 5.66 -9.82
CA TYR A 166 -1.65 4.44 -9.99
C TYR A 166 -2.55 3.21 -9.90
N SER A 167 -3.39 3.13 -8.87
CA SER A 167 -4.33 2.01 -8.69
C SER A 167 -5.38 1.96 -9.81
N PHE A 168 -5.83 3.10 -10.34
CA PHE A 168 -6.71 3.14 -11.50
C PHE A 168 -6.04 2.56 -12.75
N SER A 169 -4.76 2.90 -12.98
CA SER A 169 -3.98 2.34 -14.08
C SER A 169 -3.83 0.81 -13.95
N LEU A 170 -3.55 0.32 -12.74
CA LEU A 170 -3.46 -1.11 -12.46
C LEU A 170 -4.78 -1.85 -12.73
N MET A 171 -5.90 -1.29 -12.29
CA MET A 171 -7.24 -1.84 -12.53
C MET A 171 -7.54 -2.03 -14.03
N ASN A 172 -7.04 -1.12 -14.88
CA ASN A 172 -7.27 -1.11 -16.32
C ASN A 172 -6.17 -1.79 -17.14
N SER A 173 -5.12 -2.34 -16.50
CA SER A 173 -4.09 -3.08 -17.22
C SER A 173 -4.61 -4.47 -17.61
N GLN A 174 -5.06 -4.61 -18.86
CA GLN A 174 -5.42 -5.90 -19.48
C GLN A 174 -4.27 -6.43 -20.31
#